data_AF-A0A5U8SYS5-F1
#
_entry.id   AF-A0A5U8SYS5-F1
#
_cell.length_a   1.000
_cell.length_b   1.000
_cell.length_c   1.000
_cell.angle_alpha   90.00
_cell.angle_beta   90.00
_cell.angle_gamma   90.00
#
_symmetry.space_group_name_H-M   'P 1'
#
loop_
_entity.id
_entity.type
_entity.pdbx_description
1 polymer ?
#
loop_
_entity_poly.entity_id
_entity_poly.type
_entity_poly.pdbx_seq_one_letter_code
_entity_poly.pdbx_strand_id
1 'polypeptide(L)'
;MFDIVELSRLQFALTAMYHFLFVPLTLGMSFMLAIMETVYVLSGKQIYKDMTKFWGKLFGINFALGVATGLTMEFQFGTNWSYYSHYVG
;
A
#
# COMPACT_ATOMS: atom_id res chain seq x y z
N MET A 1 -6.75 28.79 -15.96
CA MET A 1 -5.92 27.70 -16.52
C MET A 1 -5.01 27.25 -15.40
N PHE A 2 -4.91 25.95 -15.13
CA PHE A 2 -4.05 25.45 -14.05
C PHE A 2 -2.58 25.76 -14.36
N ASP A 3 -1.84 26.25 -13.37
CA ASP A 3 -0.40 26.46 -13.49
C ASP A 3 0.40 25.19 -13.15
N ILE A 4 1.72 25.23 -13.31
CA ILE A 4 2.57 24.06 -13.06
C ILE A 4 2.55 23.61 -11.59
N VAL A 5 2.45 24.55 -10.64
CA VAL A 5 2.45 24.24 -9.22
C VAL A 5 1.14 23.54 -8.84
N GLU A 6 0.02 24.03 -9.36
CA GLU A 6 -1.30 23.41 -9.19
C GLU A 6 -1.33 22.00 -9.80
N LEU A 7 -0.77 21.81 -11.00
CA LEU A 7 -0.68 20.49 -11.63
C LEU A 7 0.21 19.52 -10.85
N SER A 8 1.37 19.96 -10.34
CA SER A 8 2.25 19.13 -9.50
C SER A 8 1.55 18.70 -8.20
N ARG A 9 0.79 19.60 -7.56
CA ARG A 9 -0.02 19.28 -6.37
C ARG A 9 -1.13 18.28 -6.70
N LEU A 10 -1.85 18.50 -7.79
CA LEU A 10 -2.93 17.61 -8.21
C LEU A 10 -2.41 16.21 -8.55
N GLN A 11 -1.30 16.12 -9.29
CA GLN A 11 -0.67 14.83 -9.61
C GLN A 11 -0.27 14.08 -8.33
N PHE A 12 0.40 14.76 -7.39
CA PHE A 12 0.81 14.14 -6.13
C PHE A 12 -0.40 13.73 -5.29
N ALA A 13 -1.44 14.57 -5.21
CA ALA A 13 -2.67 14.26 -4.49
C ALA A 13 -3.35 13.00 -5.04
N LEU A 14 -3.48 12.88 -6.36
CA LEU A 14 -4.05 11.70 -7.00
C LEU A 14 -3.22 10.45 -6.70
N THR A 15 -1.89 10.51 -6.88
CA THR A 15 -1.01 9.37 -6.59
C THR A 15 -1.09 8.95 -5.12
N ALA A 16 -1.13 9.91 -4.20
CA ALA A 16 -1.27 9.64 -2.77
C ALA A 16 -2.62 9.00 -2.42
N MET A 17 -3.73 9.54 -2.93
CA MET A 17 -5.05 8.97 -2.71
C MET A 17 -5.14 7.55 -3.28
N TYR A 18 -4.67 7.30 -4.50
CA TYR A 18 -4.69 5.97 -5.10
C TYR A 18 -3.83 4.98 -4.32
N HIS A 19 -2.61 5.36 -3.91
CA HIS A 19 -1.76 4.50 -3.10
C HIS A 19 -2.44 4.14 -1.77
N PHE A 20 -3.05 5.13 -1.11
CA PHE A 20 -3.67 4.95 0.20
C PHE A 20 -4.99 4.16 0.16
N LEU A 21 -5.52 3.79 -1.00
CA LEU A 21 -6.58 2.78 -1.09
C LEU A 21 -6.06 1.38 -0.70
N PHE A 22 -4.80 1.08 -1.03
CA PHE A 22 -4.21 -0.25 -0.84
C PHE A 22 -3.47 -0.40 0.50
N VAL A 23 -2.95 0.71 1.04
CA VAL A 23 -2.19 0.76 2.31
C VAL A 23 -2.98 0.23 3.52
N PRO A 24 -4.19 0.74 3.86
CA PRO A 24 -4.90 0.31 5.07
C PRO A 24 -5.33 -1.16 4.99
N LEU A 25 -5.64 -1.66 3.79
CA LEU A 25 -5.94 -3.08 3.57
C LEU A 25 -4.71 -3.94 3.83
N THR A 26 -3.53 -3.56 3.34
CA THR A 26 -2.28 -4.28 3.62
C THR A 26 -1.98 -4.30 5.12
N LEU A 27 -2.03 -3.14 5.78
CA LEU A 27 -1.76 -3.04 7.22
C LEU A 27 -2.74 -3.89 8.04
N GLY A 28 -4.06 -3.74 7.81
CA GLY A 28 -5.08 -4.47 8.55
C GLY A 28 -5.06 -5.98 8.28
N MET A 29 -4.98 -6.40 7.00
CA MET A 29 -4.97 -7.81 6.66
C MET A 29 -3.70 -8.52 7.11
N SER A 30 -2.54 -7.84 7.18
CA SER A 30 -1.31 -8.46 7.67
C SER A 30 -1.46 -9.01 9.10
N PHE A 31 -2.05 -8.23 10.00
CA PHE A 31 -2.36 -8.68 11.36
C PHE A 31 -3.46 -9.74 11.39
N MET A 32 -4.51 -9.60 10.57
CA MET A 32 -5.56 -10.63 10.51
C MET A 32 -5.02 -11.98 10.05
N LEU A 33 -4.16 -12.00 9.02
CA LEU A 33 -3.50 -13.23 8.54
C LEU A 33 -2.58 -13.83 9.60
N ALA A 34 -1.79 -13.00 10.29
CA ALA A 34 -0.95 -13.45 11.39
C ALA A 34 -1.78 -14.08 12.53
N ILE A 35 -2.93 -13.48 12.87
CA ILE A 35 -3.85 -14.03 13.87
C ILE A 35 -4.44 -15.36 13.38
N MET A 36 -4.94 -15.43 12.14
CA MET A 36 -5.53 -16.67 11.59
C MET A 36 -4.52 -17.82 11.56
N GLU A 37 -3.28 -17.55 11.11
CA GLU A 37 -2.20 -18.55 11.09
C GLU A 37 -1.81 -18.97 12.51
N THR A 38 -1.72 -18.01 13.46
CA THR A 38 -1.43 -18.31 14.86
C THR A 38 -2.52 -19.21 15.48
N VAL A 39 -3.80 -18.90 15.24
CA VAL A 39 -4.92 -19.73 15.70
C VAL A 39 -4.89 -21.10 15.03
N TYR A 40 -4.51 -21.20 13.76
CA TYR A 40 -4.30 -22.50 13.09
C TYR A 40 -3.23 -23.32 13.83
N VAL A 41 -2.06 -22.74 14.08
CA VAL A 41 -0.93 -23.44 14.74
C VAL A 41 -1.30 -23.88 16.16
N LEU A 42 -2.01 -23.04 16.91
CA LEU A 42 -2.41 -23.36 18.29
C LEU A 42 -3.56 -24.37 18.38
N SER A 43 -4.55 -24.28 17.48
CA SER A 43 -5.77 -25.11 17.55
C SER A 43 -5.72 -26.38 16.70
N GLY A 44 -4.82 -26.46 15.71
CA GLY A 44 -4.76 -27.54 14.73
C GLY A 44 -5.95 -27.60 13.77
N LYS A 45 -6.92 -26.68 13.85
CA LYS A 45 -8.13 -26.73 13.02
C LYS A 45 -7.85 -26.28 11.60
N GLN A 46 -8.03 -27.18 10.63
CA GLN A 46 -7.73 -26.97 9.21
C GLN A 46 -8.41 -25.72 8.60
N ILE A 47 -9.61 -25.37 9.07
CA ILE A 47 -10.36 -24.20 8.59
C ILE A 47 -9.55 -22.90 8.66
N TYR A 48 -8.75 -22.69 9.72
CA TYR A 48 -7.97 -21.45 9.86
C TYR A 48 -6.78 -21.38 8.90
N LYS A 49 -6.22 -22.54 8.51
CA LYS A 49 -5.22 -22.61 7.43
C LYS A 49 -5.83 -22.24 6.08
N ASP A 50 -7.03 -22.77 5.81
CA ASP A 50 -7.74 -22.50 4.56
C ASP A 50 -8.17 -21.03 4.47
N MET A 51 -8.62 -20.45 5.59
CA MET A 51 -8.89 -19.01 5.73
C MET A 51 -7.63 -18.18 5.44
N THR A 52 -6.51 -18.49 6.09
CA THR A 52 -5.25 -17.73 5.90
C THR A 52 -4.80 -17.78 4.44
N LYS A 53 -4.88 -18.94 3.79
CA LYS A 53 -4.54 -19.07 2.36
C LYS A 53 -5.49 -18.29 1.44
N PHE A 54 -6.80 -18.35 1.70
CA PHE A 54 -7.79 -17.62 0.91
C PHE A 54 -7.58 -16.11 1.01
N TRP A 55 -7.54 -15.58 2.23
CA TRP A 55 -7.33 -14.15 2.46
C TRP A 55 -5.93 -13.71 2.04
N GLY A 56 -4.92 -14.57 2.21
CA GLY A 56 -3.55 -14.33 1.75
C GLY A 56 -3.45 -14.13 0.24
N LYS A 57 -4.30 -14.81 -0.55
CA LYS A 57 -4.38 -14.59 -2.00
C LYS A 57 -4.89 -13.19 -2.33
N LEU A 58 -5.96 -12.75 -1.68
CA LEU A 58 -6.51 -11.39 -1.86
C LEU A 58 -5.53 -10.31 -1.37
N PHE A 59 -4.87 -10.57 -0.24
CA PHE A 59 -3.77 -9.74 0.26
C PHE A 59 -2.66 -9.59 -0.78
N GLY A 60 -2.22 -10.67 -1.42
CA GLY A 60 -1.20 -10.62 -2.46
C GLY A 60 -1.56 -9.70 -3.64
N ILE A 61 -2.82 -9.74 -4.09
CA ILE A 61 -3.32 -8.86 -5.17
C ILE A 61 -3.27 -7.38 -4.72
N ASN A 62 -3.81 -7.08 -3.54
CA ASN A 62 -3.80 -5.73 -2.97
C ASN A 62 -2.37 -5.20 -2.76
N PHE A 63 -1.49 -6.07 -2.24
CA PHE A 63 -0.10 -5.75 -1.94
C PHE A 63 0.67 -5.38 -3.21
N ALA A 64 0.49 -6.13 -4.30
CA ALA A 64 1.16 -5.84 -5.57
C ALA A 64 0.82 -4.43 -6.10
N LEU A 65 -0.46 -4.03 -6.05
CA LEU A 65 -0.88 -2.68 -6.45
C LEU A 65 -0.37 -1.61 -5.46
N GLY A 66 -0.35 -1.91 -4.16
CA GLY A 66 0.24 -1.04 -3.15
C GLY A 66 1.71 -0.76 -3.41
N VAL A 67 2.52 -1.78 -3.73
CA VAL A 67 3.94 -1.62 -4.07
C VAL A 67 4.12 -0.77 -5.34
N ALA A 68 3.39 -1.08 -6.41
CA ALA A 68 3.51 -0.35 -7.67
C ALA A 68 3.17 1.15 -7.52
N THR A 69 2.10 1.46 -6.80
CA THR A 69 1.70 2.85 -6.51
C THR A 69 2.66 3.55 -5.54
N GLY A 70 3.25 2.82 -4.59
CA GLY A 70 4.26 3.33 -3.67
C GLY A 70 5.56 3.74 -4.36
N LEU A 71 6.04 2.94 -5.32
CA LEU A 71 7.20 3.30 -6.16
C LEU A 71 6.97 4.61 -6.91
N THR A 72 5.76 4.78 -7.46
CA THR A 72 5.40 6.02 -8.17
C THR A 72 5.46 7.22 -7.22
N MET A 73 4.99 7.06 -5.99
CA MET A 73 5.03 8.11 -4.96
C MET A 73 6.46 8.46 -4.55
N GLU A 74 7.32 7.46 -4.32
CA GLU A 74 8.72 7.66 -3.95
C GLU A 74 9.46 8.51 -5.00
N PHE A 75 9.34 8.15 -6.28
CA PHE A 75 10.00 8.89 -7.35
C PHE A 75 9.39 10.26 -7.64
N GLN A 76 8.13 10.52 -7.25
CA GLN A 76 7.50 11.83 -7.45
C GLN A 76 8.17 12.95 -6.65
N PHE A 77 8.79 12.65 -5.51
CA PHE A 77 9.58 13.63 -4.77
C PHE A 77 10.78 14.13 -5.60
N GLY A 78 11.41 13.25 -6.39
CA GLY A 78 12.53 13.63 -7.26
C GLY A 78 12.09 14.34 -8.55
N THR A 79 11.03 13.85 -9.21
CA THR A 79 10.63 14.34 -10.54
C THR A 79 9.91 15.68 -10.51
N ASN A 80 8.99 15.87 -9.55
CA ASN A 80 8.12 17.05 -9.50
C ASN A 80 8.39 17.99 -8.32
N TRP A 81 9.22 17.56 -7.37
CA TRP A 81 9.55 18.31 -6.15
C TRP A 81 11.06 18.39 -5.92
N SER A 82 11.84 18.60 -6.98
CA SER A 82 13.31 18.55 -6.95
C SER A 82 13.96 19.54 -5.99
N TYR A 83 13.47 20.79 -5.91
CA TYR A 83 14.00 21.77 -4.95
C TYR A 83 13.68 21.39 -3.50
N TYR A 84 12.48 20.86 -3.23
CA TYR A 84 12.13 20.30 -1.92
C TYR A 84 13.09 19.15 -1.56
N SER A 85 13.34 18.23 -2.49
CA SER A 85 14.28 17.12 -2.31
C SER A 85 15.73 17.59 -2.07
N HIS A 86 16.18 18.65 -2.73
CA HIS A 86 17.50 19.24 -2.43
C HIS A 86 17.53 19.95 -1.07
N TYR A 87 16.42 20.58 -0.67
CA TYR A 87 16.35 21.42 0.52
C TYR A 87 16.27 20.59 1.83
N VAL A 88 15.58 19.45 1.82
CA VAL A 88 15.33 18.61 3.01
C VAL A 88 15.49 17.10 2.78
N GLY A 89 15.97 16.67 1.61
CA GLY A 89 16.19 15.25 1.28
C GLY A 89 17.52 14.70 1.75
#